data_AF-A0AA42YJI0-F1
#
_entry.id   AF-A0AA42YJI0-F1
#
_cell.length_a   1.000
_cell.length_b   1.000
_cell.length_c   1.000
_cell.angle_alpha   90.00
_cell.angle_beta   90.00
_cell.angle_gamma   90.00
#
_symmetry.space_group_name_H-M   'P 1'
#
loop_
_entity.id
_entity.type
_entity.pdbx_description
1 polymer ?
#
loop_
_entity_poly.entity_id
_entity_poly.type
_entity_poly.pdbx_seq_one_letter_code
_entity_poly.pdbx_strand_id
1 'polypeptide(L)' 'MPTSVRLDAKTQLSLEQLADRRGQTKSEVVRQAIELLAARERQPVFEAVSDLIGSVTGGPDDLSEHTGRKLAEILALKKP' A
#
# COMPACT_ATOMS: atom_id res chain seq x y z
N MET A 1 22.63 11.64 -4.78
CA MET A 1 23.94 10.95 -4.78
C MET A 1 23.96 9.94 -5.93
N PRO A 2 25.11 9.68 -6.58
CA PRO A 2 25.20 8.66 -7.63
C PRO A 2 25.21 7.25 -7.04
N THR A 3 24.58 6.30 -7.75
CA THR A 3 24.58 4.87 -7.41
C THR A 3 24.99 4.09 -8.66
N SER A 4 25.92 3.14 -8.51
CA SER A 4 26.34 2.26 -9.60
C SER A 4 25.72 0.88 -9.41
N VAL A 5 25.08 0.36 -10.44
CA VAL A 5 24.35 -0.93 -10.42
C VAL A 5 24.81 -1.77 -11.60
N ARG A 6 25.09 -3.05 -11.35
CA ARG A 6 25.38 -4.02 -12.41
C ARG A 6 24.08 -4.57 -12.98
N LEU A 7 23.96 -4.57 -14.30
CA LEU A 7 22.81 -5.12 -15.01
C LEU A 7 23.28 -6.31 -15.86
N ASP A 8 22.44 -7.32 -16.00
CA ASP A 8 22.63 -8.34 -17.03
C ASP A 8 22.37 -7.74 -18.42
N ALA A 9 22.89 -8.38 -19.46
CA ALA A 9 22.81 -7.88 -20.84
C ALA A 9 21.37 -7.68 -21.32
N LYS A 10 20.42 -8.52 -20.89
CA LYS A 10 19.01 -8.41 -21.29
C LYS A 10 18.36 -7.18 -20.65
N THR A 11 18.62 -6.94 -19.36
CA THR A 11 18.11 -5.76 -18.66
C THR A 11 18.71 -4.47 -19.21
N GLN A 12 20.01 -4.47 -19.52
CA GLN A 12 20.66 -3.32 -20.17
C GLN A 12 20.03 -2.99 -21.53
N LEU A 13 19.83 -4.00 -22.39
CA LEU A 13 19.18 -3.83 -23.69
C LEU A 13 17.75 -3.28 -23.54
N SER A 14 17.01 -3.78 -22.56
CA SER A 14 15.65 -3.32 -22.28
C SER A 14 15.63 -1.86 -21.83
N LEU A 15 16.58 -1.45 -20.99
CA LEU A 15 16.73 -0.07 -20.54
C LEU A 15 17.07 0.87 -21.70
N GLU A 16 17.96 0.46 -22.60
CA GLU A 16 18.31 1.20 -23.82
C GLU A 16 17.10 1.41 -24.72
N GLN A 17 16.40 0.34 -25.08
CA GLN A 17 15.20 0.43 -25.93
C GLN A 17 14.11 1.29 -25.30
N LEU A 18 13.95 1.22 -23.97
CA LEU A 18 12.94 2.00 -23.27
C LEU A 18 13.29 3.49 -23.24
N ALA A 19 14.56 3.82 -23.01
CA ALA A 19 15.09 5.17 -23.08
C ALA A 19 14.86 5.78 -24.47
N ASP A 20 15.24 5.04 -25.52
CA ASP A 20 15.12 5.48 -26.92
C ASP A 20 13.65 5.72 -27.32
N ARG A 21 12.77 4.75 -27.02
CA ARG A 21 11.33 4.86 -27.35
C ARG A 21 10.64 6.01 -26.63
N ARG A 22 11.12 6.40 -25.44
CA ARG A 22 10.52 7.46 -24.62
C ARG A 22 11.21 8.81 -24.80
N GLY A 23 12.31 8.88 -25.54
CA GLY A 23 13.13 10.09 -25.63
C GLY A 23 13.69 10.53 -24.28
N GLN A 24 13.95 9.57 -23.38
CA GLN A 24 14.42 9.80 -22.01
C GLN A 24 15.84 9.30 -21.84
N THR A 25 16.56 9.84 -20.86
CA THR A 25 17.85 9.29 -20.45
C THR A 25 17.66 7.99 -19.67
N LYS A 26 18.65 7.09 -19.72
CA LYS A 26 18.67 5.85 -18.93
C LYS A 26 18.43 6.13 -17.42
N SER A 27 19.02 7.20 -16.90
CA SER A 27 18.88 7.61 -15.50
C SER A 27 17.46 8.05 -15.15
N GLU A 28 16.75 8.73 -16.06
CA GLU A 28 15.34 9.10 -15.86
C GLU A 28 14.43 7.89 -15.84
N VAL A 29 14.66 6.95 -16.76
CA VAL A 29 13.90 5.69 -16.81
C VAL A 29 14.09 4.90 -15.52
N VAL A 30 15.33 4.76 -15.04
CA VAL A 30 15.65 4.07 -13.78
C VAL A 30 14.99 4.78 -12.60
N ARG A 31 15.07 6.11 -12.54
CA ARG A 31 14.45 6.90 -11.45
C ARG A 31 12.94 6.70 -11.40
N GLN A 32 12.25 6.81 -12.54
CA GLN A 32 10.81 6.60 -12.63
C GLN A 32 10.42 5.17 -12.22
N ALA A 33 11.19 4.17 -12.64
CA ALA A 33 10.93 2.78 -12.25
C ALA A 33 11.04 2.58 -10.73
N ILE A 34 12.05 3.18 -10.09
CA ILE A 34 12.22 3.14 -8.63
C ILE A 34 11.08 3.88 -7.93
N GLU A 35 10.67 5.06 -8.41
CA GLU A 35 9.57 5.83 -7.85
C GLU A 35 8.25 5.05 -7.90
N LEU A 36 7.94 4.41 -9.03
CA LEU A 36 6.75 3.56 -9.17
C LEU A 36 6.77 2.35 -8.24
N LEU A 37 7.93 1.69 -8.12
CA LEU A 37 8.09 0.56 -7.20
C LEU A 37 7.95 1.01 -5.74
N ALA A 38 8.59 2.12 -5.38
CA ALA A 38 8.50 2.68 -4.04
C ALA A 38 7.08 3.11 -3.70
N ALA A 39 6.34 3.73 -4.62
CA ALA A 39 4.95 4.11 -4.41
C ALA A 39 4.05 2.89 -4.14
N ARG A 40 4.31 1.76 -4.82
CA ARG A 40 3.59 0.50 -4.59
C ARG A 40 3.88 -0.09 -3.20
N GLU A 41 5.12 0.01 -2.72
CA GLU A 41 5.54 -0.50 -1.41
C GLU A 41 5.19 0.47 -0.25
N ARG A 42 5.02 1.76 -0.54
CA ARG A 42 4.82 2.84 0.44
C ARG A 42 3.37 3.15 0.80
N GLN A 43 2.38 2.32 0.49
CA GLN A 43 1.11 2.46 1.20
C GLN A 43 1.17 1.62 2.47
N PRO A 44 1.63 2.16 3.63
CA PRO A 44 1.40 1.47 4.88
C PRO A 44 -0.11 1.30 5.01
N VAL A 45 -0.53 0.07 5.33
CA VAL A 45 -1.94 -0.31 5.43
C VAL A 45 -2.73 0.73 6.23
N PHE A 46 -2.11 1.30 7.27
CA PHE A 46 -2.67 2.38 8.06
C PHE A 46 -3.02 3.64 7.26
N GLU A 47 -2.13 4.19 6.43
CA GLU A 47 -2.44 5.39 5.62
C GLU A 47 -3.55 5.09 4.60
N ALA A 48 -3.55 3.89 4.02
CA ALA A 48 -4.55 3.46 3.03
C ALA A 48 -5.96 3.28 3.61
N VAL A 49 -6.12 3.17 4.94
CA VAL A 49 -7.42 2.99 5.61
C VAL A 49 -7.72 4.08 6.64
N SER A 50 -6.85 5.07 6.77
CA SER A 50 -6.96 6.12 7.78
C SER A 50 -8.22 6.98 7.61
N ASP A 51 -8.69 7.14 6.38
CA ASP A 51 -9.93 7.80 6.01
C ASP A 51 -11.20 7.01 6.42
N LEU A 52 -11.05 5.71 6.68
CA LEU A 52 -12.13 4.88 7.23
C LEU A 52 -12.31 5.06 8.74
N ILE A 53 -11.28 5.54 9.44
CA ILE A 53 -11.34 5.80 10.88
C ILE A 53 -12.34 6.94 11.11
N GLY A 54 -13.45 6.63 11.78
CA GLY A 54 -14.53 7.61 12.02
C GLY A 54 -15.50 7.80 10.84
N SER A 55 -15.35 7.04 9.74
CA SER A 55 -16.33 6.99 8.63
C SER A 55 -17.72 6.54 9.11
N VAL A 56 -17.77 5.82 10.22
CA VAL A 56 -19.00 5.45 10.93
C VAL A 56 -19.05 6.22 12.25
N THR A 57 -20.16 6.91 12.50
CA THR A 57 -20.38 7.64 13.76
C THR A 57 -21.35 6.85 14.64
N GLY A 58 -20.89 6.45 15.82
CA GLY A 58 -21.69 5.73 16.81
C GLY A 58 -21.17 4.34 17.14
N GLY A 59 -21.79 3.72 18.15
CA GLY A 59 -21.33 2.48 18.76
C GLY A 59 -20.63 2.76 20.10
N PRO A 60 -20.74 1.85 21.08
CA PRO A 60 -19.99 1.95 22.33
C PRO A 60 -18.48 1.98 22.07
N ASP A 61 -17.73 2.79 22.82
CA ASP A 61 -16.27 2.92 22.77
C ASP A 61 -15.55 1.69 23.34
N ASP A 62 -16.26 0.87 24.12
CA ASP A 62 -15.80 -0.34 24.80
C ASP A 62 -16.22 -1.64 24.07
N LEU A 63 -16.51 -1.56 22.75
CA LEU A 63 -16.94 -2.73 21.96
C LEU A 63 -15.92 -3.88 21.95
N SER A 64 -14.62 -3.56 22.08
CA SER A 64 -13.53 -4.53 22.06
C SER A 64 -13.13 -5.07 23.44
N GLU A 65 -13.59 -4.45 24.53
CA GLU A 65 -13.13 -4.78 25.89
C GLU A 65 -13.93 -5.94 26.52
N HIS A 66 -15.16 -6.18 26.02
CA HIS A 66 -16.11 -7.15 26.59
C HIS A 66 -16.88 -7.97 25.55
N THR A 67 -16.29 -8.23 24.38
CA THR A 67 -16.94 -8.86 23.21
C THR A 67 -17.75 -10.10 23.58
N GLY A 68 -17.20 -11.03 24.38
CA GLY A 68 -17.88 -12.28 24.74
C GLY A 68 -19.15 -12.07 25.58
N ARG A 69 -19.08 -11.16 26.57
CA ARG A 69 -20.24 -10.83 27.41
C ARG A 69 -21.33 -10.13 26.60
N LYS A 70 -20.97 -9.10 25.83
CA LYS A 70 -21.91 -8.34 25.00
C LYS A 70 -22.56 -9.17 23.92
N LEU A 71 -21.80 -10.08 23.28
CA LEU A 71 -22.35 -11.01 22.30
C LEU A 71 -23.38 -11.96 22.95
N ALA A 72 -23.10 -12.46 24.16
CA ALA A 72 -24.04 -13.31 24.88
C ALA A 72 -25.35 -12.57 25.22
N GLU A 73 -25.27 -11.31 25.65
CA GLU A 73 -26.44 -10.45 25.92
C GLU A 73 -27.28 -10.22 24.65
N ILE A 74 -26.63 -9.91 23.51
CA ILE A 74 -27.31 -9.74 22.20
C ILE A 74 -28.02 -11.04 21.79
N LEU A 75 -27.36 -12.19 21.93
CA LEU A 75 -27.96 -13.49 21.58
C LEU A 75 -29.13 -13.87 22.50
N ALA A 76 -29.08 -13.48 23.78
CA ALA A 76 -30.18 -13.67 24.71
C ALA A 76 -31.41 -12.80 24.38
N LEU A 77 -31.18 -11.55 23.93
CA LEU A 77 -32.23 -10.63 23.45
C LEU A 77 -32.83 -11.06 22.10
N LYS A 78 -32.11 -11.86 21.31
CA LYS A 78 -32.53 -12.38 20.00
C LYS A 78 -33.30 -13.71 20.06
N LYS A 79 -33.68 -14.19 21.25
CA LYS A 79 -34.53 -15.38 21.37
C LYS A 79 -35.82 -15.19 20.53
N PRO A 80 -36.24 -16.21 19.76
CA PRO A 80 -37.52 -16.17 19.03
C PRO A 80 -38.71 -16.06 19.97
#